data_AF-A0A062UJJ0-F1
#
_entry.id   AF-A0A062UJJ0-F1
#
_cell.length_a   1.000
_cell.length_b   1.000
_cell.length_c   1.000
_cell.angle_alpha   90.00
_cell.angle_beta   90.00
_cell.angle_gamma   90.00
#
_symmetry.space_group_name_H-M   'P 1'
#
loop_
_entity.id
_entity.type
_entity.pdbx_description
1 polymer ?
#
loop_
_entity_poly.entity_id
_entity_poly.type
_entity_poly.pdbx_seq_one_letter_code
_entity_poly.pdbx_strand_id
1 'polypeptide(L)'
;MSDGADKDWKLKLRYGQTETNFDHFAMVADGAVVEANADFKTEVGPCVLSMKAWAKDTEEAAEMMIAISNHLGFKMAGKVEIYATEPDAPPKEKPYGYDLKFTPYEGTSPTAQ
;
A
#
# COMPACT_ATOMS: atom_id res chain seq x y z
N MET A 1 -22.73 -5.46 -19.16
CA MET A 1 -23.19 -6.23 -17.99
C MET A 1 -21.98 -6.94 -17.38
N SER A 2 -21.18 -6.23 -16.56
CA SER A 2 -19.97 -6.81 -15.95
C SER A 2 -19.72 -6.34 -14.51
N ASP A 3 -20.71 -5.66 -13.91
CA ASP A 3 -20.57 -4.93 -12.64
C ASP A 3 -20.98 -5.78 -11.40
N GLY A 4 -21.32 -7.05 -11.62
CA GLY A 4 -21.90 -7.94 -10.59
C GLY A 4 -20.87 -8.79 -9.84
N ALA A 5 -19.78 -9.21 -10.48
CA ALA A 5 -18.78 -10.08 -9.87
C ALA A 5 -17.92 -9.35 -8.82
N ASP A 6 -17.58 -8.09 -9.08
CA ASP A 6 -16.73 -7.27 -8.19
C ASP A 6 -17.46 -6.81 -6.92
N LYS A 7 -18.80 -6.84 -6.89
CA LYS A 7 -19.60 -6.48 -5.70
C LYS A 7 -20.00 -7.70 -4.87
N ASP A 8 -20.03 -8.88 -5.49
CA ASP A 8 -20.47 -10.12 -4.85
C ASP A 8 -19.55 -10.55 -3.71
N TRP A 9 -18.23 -10.38 -3.84
CA TRP A 9 -17.29 -10.76 -2.78
C TRP A 9 -17.40 -9.87 -1.53
N LYS A 10 -17.69 -8.57 -1.68
CA LYS A 10 -17.91 -7.66 -0.54
C LYS A 10 -19.16 -8.07 0.25
N LEU A 11 -20.22 -8.46 -0.45
CA LEU A 11 -21.42 -9.01 0.17
C LEU A 11 -21.13 -10.34 0.87
N LYS A 12 -20.40 -11.25 0.18
CA LYS A 12 -20.00 -12.54 0.76
C LYS A 12 -19.17 -12.37 2.03
N LEU A 13 -18.23 -11.44 2.09
CA LEU A 13 -17.51 -11.11 3.32
C LEU A 13 -18.43 -10.56 4.41
N ARG A 14 -19.27 -9.57 4.07
CA ARG A 14 -20.19 -8.95 5.03
C ARG A 14 -21.17 -9.96 5.65
N TYR A 15 -21.59 -10.96 4.88
CA TYR A 15 -22.51 -12.01 5.33
C TYR A 15 -21.81 -13.30 5.78
N GLY A 16 -20.48 -13.30 5.95
CA GLY A 16 -19.72 -14.46 6.45
C GLY A 16 -19.69 -15.67 5.51
N GLN A 17 -20.03 -15.48 4.23
CA GLN A 17 -19.89 -16.51 3.18
C GLN A 17 -18.45 -16.60 2.65
N THR A 18 -17.63 -15.60 2.95
CA THR A 18 -16.18 -15.62 2.81
C THR A 18 -15.62 -15.13 4.14
N GLU A 19 -14.64 -15.85 4.67
CA GLU A 19 -13.98 -15.50 5.93
C GLU A 19 -12.52 -15.14 5.65
N THR A 20 -12.01 -14.21 6.45
CA THR A 20 -10.59 -13.86 6.45
C THR A 20 -10.16 -13.52 7.86
N ASN A 21 -8.92 -13.84 8.19
CA ASN A 21 -8.28 -13.46 9.46
C ASN A 21 -7.54 -12.12 9.34
N PHE A 22 -7.84 -11.34 8.30
CA PHE A 22 -7.13 -10.11 7.97
C PHE A 22 -8.10 -8.93 7.99
N ASP A 23 -7.63 -7.83 8.56
CA ASP A 23 -8.23 -6.52 8.43
C ASP A 23 -7.63 -5.80 7.21
N HIS A 24 -8.38 -4.82 6.71
CA HIS A 24 -7.96 -4.01 5.58
C HIS A 24 -7.49 -2.62 6.02
N PHE A 25 -6.28 -2.26 5.60
CA PHE A 25 -5.62 -1.01 5.96
C PHE A 25 -5.20 -0.23 4.72
N ALA A 26 -5.31 1.10 4.80
CA ALA A 26 -4.60 2.03 3.94
C ALA A 26 -3.43 2.62 4.74
N MET A 27 -2.26 2.72 4.09
CA MET A 27 -1.03 3.15 4.72
C MET A 27 -0.34 4.23 3.90
N VAL A 28 0.29 5.16 4.61
CA VAL A 28 1.06 6.26 4.02
C VAL A 28 2.35 6.41 4.81
N ALA A 29 3.48 6.51 4.12
CA ALA A 29 4.76 6.83 4.70
C ALA A 29 5.44 7.96 3.94
N ASP A 30 5.97 8.90 4.70
CA ASP A 30 6.85 9.96 4.19
C ASP A 30 8.29 9.47 4.10
N GLY A 31 9.04 9.95 3.12
CA GLY A 31 10.40 9.51 2.86
C GLY A 31 10.97 10.00 1.53
N ALA A 32 11.88 9.18 0.99
CA ALA A 32 12.50 9.44 -0.30
C ALA A 32 12.81 8.14 -1.03
N VAL A 33 12.66 8.16 -2.35
CA VAL A 33 13.26 7.15 -3.23
C VAL A 33 14.76 7.37 -3.22
N VAL A 34 15.50 6.35 -2.80
CA VAL A 34 16.98 6.34 -2.78
C VAL A 34 17.57 5.49 -3.91
N GLU A 35 16.77 4.59 -4.47
CA GLU A 35 17.10 3.79 -5.65
C GLU A 35 15.91 3.77 -6.60
N ALA A 36 16.14 4.18 -7.85
CA ALA A 36 15.07 4.24 -8.85
C ALA A 36 14.57 2.84 -9.21
N ASN A 37 13.26 2.64 -9.11
CA ASN A 37 12.57 1.43 -9.50
C ASN A 37 11.80 1.64 -10.83
N ALA A 38 12.21 0.91 -11.87
CA ALA A 38 11.63 1.01 -13.21
C ALA A 38 10.17 0.52 -13.30
N ASP A 39 9.81 -0.50 -12.52
CA ASP A 39 8.46 -1.06 -12.51
C ASP A 39 7.43 -0.05 -11.98
N PHE A 40 7.87 0.82 -11.06
CA PHE A 40 7.08 1.89 -10.47
C PHE A 40 7.39 3.27 -11.06
N LYS A 41 8.29 3.36 -12.05
CA LYS A 41 8.74 4.59 -12.72
C LYS A 41 9.13 5.69 -11.72
N THR A 42 9.80 5.31 -10.63
CA THR A 42 10.20 6.26 -9.59
C THR A 42 11.50 6.96 -9.97
N GLU A 43 11.63 8.22 -9.59
CA GLU A 43 12.89 8.98 -9.65
C GLU A 43 13.42 9.20 -8.23
N VAL A 44 14.75 9.29 -8.08
CA VAL A 44 15.39 9.56 -6.79
C VAL A 44 14.97 10.94 -6.29
N GLY A 45 14.46 11.00 -5.07
CA GLY A 45 14.03 12.25 -4.44
C GLY A 45 12.97 12.07 -3.36
N PRO A 46 12.63 13.17 -2.64
CA PRO A 46 11.59 13.18 -1.63
C PRO A 46 10.22 12.84 -2.22
N CYS A 47 9.51 11.90 -1.60
CA CYS A 47 8.16 11.53 -2.01
C CYS A 47 7.40 10.83 -0.88
N VAL A 48 6.09 10.73 -1.07
CA VAL A 48 5.21 9.91 -0.24
C VAL A 48 5.00 8.55 -0.90
N LEU A 49 5.14 7.47 -0.13
CA LEU A 49 4.69 6.13 -0.53
C LEU A 49 3.35 5.83 0.14
N SER A 50 2.37 5.38 -0.64
CA SER A 50 1.09 4.91 -0.15
C SER A 50 0.77 3.51 -0.68
N MET A 51 0.06 2.72 0.11
CA MET A 51 -0.42 1.41 -0.31
C MET A 51 -1.65 0.99 0.50
N LYS A 52 -2.35 -0.04 0.02
CA LYS A 52 -3.38 -0.75 0.78
C LYS A 52 -2.90 -2.16 1.10
N ALA A 53 -3.36 -2.72 2.21
CA ALA A 53 -2.99 -4.07 2.58
C ALA A 53 -4.11 -4.80 3.30
N TRP A 54 -4.11 -6.12 3.11
CA TRP A 54 -4.73 -7.05 4.05
C TRP A 54 -3.66 -7.55 5.00
N ALA A 55 -3.85 -7.35 6.30
CA ALA A 55 -2.93 -7.75 7.36
C ALA A 55 -3.72 -8.19 8.61
N LYS A 56 -3.12 -8.98 9.49
CA LYS A 56 -3.76 -9.45 10.73
C LYS A 56 -4.11 -8.31 11.68
N ASP A 57 -3.26 -7.30 11.72
CA ASP A 57 -3.37 -6.15 12.59
C ASP A 57 -2.49 -4.99 12.05
N THR A 58 -2.48 -3.87 12.77
CA THR A 58 -1.68 -2.70 12.42
C THR A 58 -0.17 -2.93 12.53
N GLU A 59 0.29 -3.90 13.34
CA GLU A 59 1.70 -4.22 13.50
C GLU A 59 2.22 -4.95 12.26
N GLU A 60 1.53 -6.01 11.82
CA GLU A 60 1.85 -6.71 10.57
C GLU A 60 1.73 -5.76 9.36
N ALA A 61 0.76 -4.84 9.36
CA ALA A 61 0.65 -3.81 8.33
C ALA A 61 1.89 -2.89 8.30
N ALA A 62 2.37 -2.43 9.46
CA ALA A 62 3.58 -1.61 9.55
C ALA A 62 4.83 -2.37 9.09
N GLU A 63 4.99 -3.63 9.48
CA GLU A 63 6.08 -4.50 9.03
C GLU A 63 6.07 -4.70 7.52
N MET A 64 4.88 -4.91 6.93
CA MET A 64 4.71 -4.98 5.48
C MET A 64 5.14 -3.68 4.80
N MET A 65 4.77 -2.52 5.35
CA MET A 65 5.19 -1.22 4.82
C MET A 65 6.71 -1.06 4.84
N ILE A 66 7.37 -1.45 5.93
CA ILE A 66 8.84 -1.43 6.04
C ILE A 66 9.47 -2.35 4.99
N ALA A 67 9.02 -3.60 4.91
CA ALA A 67 9.59 -4.60 4.02
C ALA A 67 9.44 -4.20 2.53
N ILE A 68 8.24 -3.74 2.16
CA ILE A 68 7.93 -3.27 0.79
C ILE A 68 8.75 -2.01 0.47
N SER A 69 8.81 -1.03 1.38
CA SER A 69 9.60 0.19 1.17
C SER A 69 11.05 -0.12 0.86
N ASN A 70 11.69 -0.97 1.68
CA ASN A 70 13.08 -1.36 1.49
C ASN A 70 13.29 -2.11 0.17
N HIS A 71 12.37 -3.00 -0.19
CA HIS A 71 12.44 -3.75 -1.44
C HIS A 71 12.33 -2.85 -2.68
N LEU A 72 11.60 -1.74 -2.57
CA LEU A 72 11.33 -0.83 -3.68
C LEU A 72 12.32 0.35 -3.76
N GLY A 73 13.39 0.36 -2.97
CA GLY A 73 14.35 1.45 -2.98
C GLY A 73 13.83 2.73 -2.31
N PHE A 74 12.86 2.62 -1.41
CA PHE A 74 12.29 3.73 -0.65
C PHE A 74 12.81 3.73 0.79
N LYS A 75 13.38 4.86 1.21
CA LYS A 75 13.80 5.09 2.58
C LYS A 75 12.76 5.95 3.30
N MET A 76 12.06 5.34 4.27
CA MET A 76 11.12 6.06 5.12
C MET A 76 11.85 7.05 6.04
N ALA A 77 11.33 8.26 6.16
CA ALA A 77 11.92 9.33 6.96
C ALA A 77 11.39 9.39 8.40
N GLY A 78 10.28 8.71 8.69
CA GLY A 78 9.64 8.81 10.00
C GLY A 78 8.48 7.84 10.19
N LYS A 79 7.32 8.38 10.57
CA LYS A 79 6.15 7.60 10.96
C LYS A 79 5.40 7.07 9.73
N VAL A 80 4.80 5.90 9.90
CA VAL A 80 3.79 5.36 9.00
C VAL A 80 2.43 5.72 9.59
N GLU A 81 1.55 6.29 8.77
CA GLU A 81 0.14 6.49 9.11
C GLU A 81 -0.64 5.28 8.60
N ILE A 82 -1.44 4.67 9.48
CA ILE A 82 -2.20 3.45 9.20
C ILE A 82 -3.67 3.72 9.52
N TYR A 83 -4.53 3.45 8.55
CA TYR A 83 -5.97 3.68 8.64
C TYR A 83 -6.73 2.39 8.30
N ALA A 84 -7.66 1.97 9.17
CA ALA A 84 -8.64 0.96 8.80
C ALA A 84 -9.59 1.54 7.74
N THR A 85 -9.73 0.87 6.60
CA THR A 85 -10.51 1.38 5.45
C THR A 85 -11.28 0.26 4.78
N GLU A 86 -12.34 0.60 4.03
CA GLU A 86 -13.02 -0.39 3.20
C GLU A 86 -12.07 -0.92 2.10
N PRO A 87 -12.06 -2.23 1.83
CA PRO A 87 -11.19 -2.81 0.82
C PRO A 87 -11.69 -2.59 -0.60
N ASP A 88 -10.76 -2.43 -1.54
CA ASP A 88 -11.06 -2.37 -2.98
C ASP A 88 -10.76 -3.69 -3.70
N ALA A 89 -9.96 -4.56 -3.08
CA ALA A 89 -9.67 -5.92 -3.54
C ALA A 89 -9.98 -6.96 -2.45
N PRO A 90 -10.41 -8.17 -2.81
CA PRO A 90 -10.74 -9.23 -1.84
C PRO A 90 -9.51 -9.75 -1.09
N PRO A 91 -9.67 -10.22 0.16
CA PRO A 91 -8.59 -10.85 0.90
C PRO A 91 -8.11 -12.12 0.19
N LYS A 92 -6.87 -12.52 0.48
CA LYS A 92 -6.27 -13.77 -0.01
C LYS A 92 -5.93 -14.68 1.17
N GLU A 93 -5.35 -15.84 0.89
CA GLU A 93 -4.88 -16.79 1.92
C GLU A 93 -3.74 -16.22 2.80
N LYS A 94 -3.00 -15.23 2.29
CA LYS A 94 -1.86 -14.60 2.97
C LYS A 94 -2.00 -13.08 3.00
N PRO A 95 -1.40 -12.40 3.98
CA PRO A 95 -1.29 -10.95 3.98
C PRO A 95 -0.63 -10.46 2.69
N TYR A 96 -1.12 -9.35 2.13
CA TYR A 96 -0.54 -8.79 0.92
C TYR A 96 -0.85 -7.29 0.78
N GLY A 97 0.11 -6.57 0.18
CA GLY A 97 -0.03 -5.17 -0.20
C GLY A 97 -0.46 -5.01 -1.66
N TYR A 98 -1.20 -3.96 -1.97
CA TYR A 98 -1.66 -3.60 -3.30
C TYR A 98 -1.90 -2.08 -3.42
N ASP A 99 -2.19 -1.60 -4.63
CA ASP A 99 -2.43 -0.17 -4.89
C ASP A 99 -1.25 0.71 -4.46
N LEU A 100 -0.02 0.23 -4.72
CA LEU A 100 1.20 0.94 -4.36
C LEU A 100 1.37 2.18 -5.25
N LYS A 101 1.60 3.33 -4.63
CA LYS A 101 1.78 4.59 -5.34
C LYS A 101 2.85 5.45 -4.68
N PHE A 102 3.78 5.92 -5.50
CA PHE A 102 4.76 6.94 -5.18
C PHE A 102 4.25 8.31 -5.65
N THR A 103 4.25 9.30 -4.77
CA THR A 103 3.83 10.66 -5.06
C THR A 103 4.98 11.62 -4.71
N PRO A 104 5.78 12.05 -5.70
CA PRO A 104 6.81 13.06 -5.50
C PRO A 104 6.22 14.36 -4.96
N TYR A 105 6.99 15.08 -4.14
CA TYR A 105 6.59 16.42 -3.73
C TYR A 105 6.72 17.40 -4.91
N GLU A 106 5.82 18.38 -4.99
CA GLU A 106 5.91 19.42 -6.01
C GLU A 106 7.19 20.25 -5.84
N GLY A 107 7.88 20.55 -6.94
CA GLY A 107 9.08 21.38 -6.93
C GLY A 107 10.38 20.67 -6.55
N THR A 108 10.35 19.38 -6.20
CA THR A 108 11.56 18.56 -6.02
C THR A 108 11.96 17.90 -7.35
N SER A 109 12.26 18.69 -8.38
CA SER A 109 13.09 18.17 -9.46
C SER A 109 14.50 17.98 -8.89
N PRO A 110 15.22 16.89 -9.22
CA PRO A 110 16.62 16.82 -8.87
C PRO A 110 17.29 18.00 -9.58
N THR A 111 17.81 18.95 -8.80
CA THR A 111 18.75 19.93 -9.34
C THR A 111 19.91 19.11 -9.89
N ALA A 112 19.97 18.97 -11.21
CA ALA A 112 21.11 18.35 -11.88
C ALA A 112 22.34 19.15 -11.44
N GLN A 113 23.19 18.51 -10.64
CA GLN A 113 24.49 19.04 -10.26
C GLN A 113 25.57 18.38 -11.11
#